data_AF-A0A925TS09-F1
#
_entry.id   AF-A0A925TS09-F1
#
_cell.length_a   1.000
_cell.length_b   1.000
_cell.length_c   1.000
_cell.angle_alpha   90.00
_cell.angle_beta   90.00
_cell.angle_gamma   90.00
#
_symmetry.space_group_name_H-M   'P 1'
#
loop_
_entity.id
_entity.type
_entity.pdbx_description
1 polymer ?
#
loop_
_entity_poly.entity_id
_entity_poly.type
_entity_poly.pdbx_seq_one_letter_code
_entity_poly.pdbx_strand_id
1 'polypeptide(L)'
;MSHQPPRSHCLHLFRLVLAALLISLRAPGADAQPRLKGYPEKIKYDAAAFRKFKTAFDAMRAKYKFTYDNEILDSVGCTVGQLTKAKKHIVLPLETPARPKEIDIAVLKALRFFIDENKGIFHTDSRDIVLNSMTEYGDVYDVIFERGTYKNFRSAGETRGMMEFIISKKGEIGVMASTVTRMGNGSLPDSALYPQTNLYKQLIGRKLRFKIGDQNIGFVIDRTDVIKVGKVSVYEKKEFEMISKGTVEERRLKSSEVHLAYQVLITSENTTPIATLYFDAITGKELEVEYPADAK
;
A
#
# COMPACT_ATOMS: atom_id res chain seq x y z
N MET A 1 -46.73 -40.11 61.12
CA MET A 1 -46.77 -39.56 59.74
C MET A 1 -45.83 -38.36 59.69
N SER A 2 -44.65 -38.50 59.08
CA SER A 2 -43.89 -37.40 58.46
C SER A 2 -42.69 -37.99 57.74
N HIS A 3 -42.81 -38.16 56.42
CA HIS A 3 -41.67 -38.48 55.55
C HIS A 3 -40.95 -37.17 55.18
N GLN A 4 -39.67 -37.07 55.50
CA GLN A 4 -38.76 -36.15 54.82
C GLN A 4 -38.27 -36.80 53.52
N PRO A 5 -38.27 -36.10 52.37
CA PRO A 5 -37.48 -36.51 51.21
C PRO A 5 -36.10 -35.83 51.25
N PRO A 6 -35.04 -36.49 50.77
CA PRO A 6 -33.76 -35.84 50.51
C PRO A 6 -33.67 -35.37 49.04
N ARG A 7 -32.69 -34.49 48.81
CA ARG A 7 -31.98 -34.17 47.54
C ARG A 7 -32.39 -32.87 46.83
N SER A 8 -31.59 -31.82 47.08
CA SER A 8 -31.43 -30.65 46.18
C SER A 8 -29.97 -30.38 45.80
N HIS A 9 -29.14 -31.41 45.62
CA HIS A 9 -27.72 -31.23 45.23
C HIS A 9 -27.40 -31.48 43.76
N CYS A 10 -28.40 -31.77 42.92
CA CYS A 10 -28.16 -32.10 41.50
C CYS A 10 -28.22 -30.88 40.54
N LEU A 11 -28.80 -29.75 40.95
CA LEU A 11 -29.01 -28.59 40.06
C LEU A 11 -27.89 -27.54 40.07
N HIS A 12 -26.95 -27.59 41.02
CA HIS A 12 -25.81 -26.66 41.04
C HIS A 12 -24.57 -27.17 40.31
N LEU A 13 -24.38 -28.49 40.17
CA LEU A 13 -23.31 -29.03 39.34
C LEU A 13 -23.53 -28.79 37.84
N PHE A 14 -24.78 -28.82 37.36
CA PHE A 14 -25.07 -28.64 35.94
C PHE A 14 -24.85 -27.20 35.44
N ARG A 15 -24.95 -26.18 36.31
CA ARG A 15 -24.66 -24.78 35.93
C ARG A 15 -23.17 -24.45 35.91
N LEU A 16 -22.35 -25.10 36.75
CA LEU A 16 -20.91 -24.92 36.76
C LEU A 16 -20.20 -25.59 35.56
N VAL A 17 -20.73 -26.72 35.07
CA VAL A 17 -20.18 -27.39 33.88
C VAL A 17 -20.54 -26.65 32.59
N LEU A 18 -21.72 -26.02 32.50
CA LEU A 18 -22.12 -25.25 31.32
C LEU A 18 -21.39 -23.89 31.21
N ALA A 19 -21.06 -23.25 32.34
CA ALA A 19 -20.23 -22.06 32.36
C ALA A 19 -18.76 -22.36 31.98
N ALA A 20 -18.23 -23.51 32.40
CA ALA A 20 -16.88 -23.95 32.00
C ALA A 20 -16.79 -24.33 30.51
N LEU A 21 -17.87 -24.85 29.90
CA LEU A 21 -17.91 -25.13 28.47
C LEU A 21 -18.01 -23.86 27.61
N LEU A 22 -18.68 -22.81 28.10
CA LEU A 22 -18.79 -21.52 27.40
C LEU A 22 -17.51 -20.67 27.50
N ILE A 23 -16.68 -20.88 28.53
CA ILE A 23 -15.34 -20.24 28.61
C ILE A 23 -14.34 -20.91 27.65
N SER A 24 -14.60 -22.16 27.25
CA SER A 24 -13.78 -22.93 26.30
C SER A 24 -14.08 -22.62 24.82
N LEU A 25 -15.10 -21.81 24.52
CA LEU A 25 -15.41 -21.27 23.19
C LEU A 25 -14.78 -19.89 22.96
N ARG A 26 -13.74 -19.55 23.72
CA ARG A 26 -12.86 -18.44 23.37
C ARG A 26 -12.14 -18.83 22.08
N ALA A 27 -12.37 -18.06 21.02
CA ALA A 27 -11.73 -18.22 19.72
C ALA A 27 -10.24 -18.59 19.90
N PRO A 28 -9.75 -19.63 19.21
CA PRO A 28 -8.37 -20.04 19.36
C PRO A 28 -7.45 -18.90 18.91
N GLY A 29 -6.58 -18.46 19.82
CA GLY A 29 -5.35 -17.74 19.49
C GLY A 29 -5.49 -16.24 19.26
N ALA A 30 -5.86 -15.47 20.29
CA ALA A 30 -5.07 -14.27 20.57
C ALA A 30 -3.80 -14.73 21.32
N ASP A 31 -3.00 -15.58 20.67
CA ASP A 31 -1.66 -15.92 21.16
C ASP A 31 -0.93 -14.59 21.36
N ALA A 32 -0.20 -14.47 22.47
CA ALA A 32 0.59 -13.30 22.78
C ALA A 32 1.54 -13.03 21.60
N GLN A 33 1.12 -12.15 20.70
CA GLN A 33 1.84 -11.86 19.47
C GLN A 33 3.22 -11.32 19.87
N PRO A 34 4.31 -11.80 19.25
CA PRO A 34 5.65 -11.30 19.54
C PRO A 34 5.69 -9.80 19.22
N ARG A 35 5.66 -8.96 20.26
CA ARG A 35 5.86 -7.52 20.11
C ARG A 35 7.35 -7.28 19.91
N LEU A 36 7.78 -7.31 18.65
CA LEU A 36 9.11 -6.85 18.27
C LEU A 36 9.20 -5.36 18.58
N LYS A 37 10.19 -4.98 19.41
CA LYS A 37 10.38 -3.57 19.81
C LYS A 37 10.61 -2.72 18.56
N GLY A 38 9.79 -1.70 18.36
CA GLY A 38 9.90 -0.78 17.21
C GLY A 38 9.19 -1.24 15.93
N TYR A 39 8.45 -2.35 15.96
CA TYR A 39 7.62 -2.82 14.86
C TYR A 39 6.11 -2.61 15.15
N PRO A 40 5.29 -2.23 14.15
CA PRO A 40 5.70 -1.80 12.81
C PRO A 40 6.52 -0.51 12.87
N GLU A 41 7.38 -0.32 11.88
CA GLU A 41 8.11 0.93 11.72
C GLU A 41 7.10 2.04 11.38
N LYS A 42 7.16 3.19 12.06
CA LYS A 42 6.24 4.31 11.83
C LYS A 42 6.98 5.51 11.25
N ILE A 43 6.63 5.88 10.02
CA ILE A 43 7.07 7.12 9.39
C ILE A 43 6.14 8.24 9.87
N LYS A 44 6.73 9.22 10.57
CA LYS A 44 6.08 10.43 11.06
C LYS A 44 6.85 11.66 10.56
N TYR A 45 6.29 12.84 10.78
CA TYR A 45 6.98 14.10 10.51
C TYR A 45 8.35 14.12 11.18
N ASP A 46 9.37 14.45 10.39
CA ASP A 46 10.75 14.63 10.81
C ASP A 46 11.28 15.90 10.15
N ALA A 47 11.57 16.92 10.95
CA ALA A 47 11.99 18.22 10.46
C ALA A 47 13.34 18.17 9.71
N ALA A 48 14.26 17.29 10.11
CA ALA A 48 15.55 17.16 9.44
C ALA A 48 15.39 16.47 8.08
N ALA A 49 14.60 15.40 8.03
CA ALA A 49 14.27 14.72 6.77
C ALA A 49 13.55 15.67 5.81
N PHE A 50 12.56 16.42 6.31
CA PHE A 50 11.82 17.37 5.48
C PHE A 50 12.71 18.51 4.94
N ARG A 51 13.61 19.06 5.77
CA ARG A 51 14.58 20.06 5.28
C ARG A 51 15.44 19.51 4.16
N LYS A 52 15.97 18.29 4.30
CA LYS A 52 16.78 17.65 3.24
C LYS A 52 15.99 17.47 1.96
N PHE A 53 14.75 16.98 2.06
CA PHE A 53 13.84 16.86 0.93
C PHE A 53 13.58 18.22 0.25
N LYS A 54 13.25 19.25 1.04
CA LYS A 54 12.95 20.58 0.52
C LYS A 54 14.15 21.20 -0.19
N THR A 55 15.37 21.06 0.36
CA THR A 55 16.61 21.50 -0.30
C THR A 55 16.82 20.79 -1.64
N ALA A 56 16.61 19.46 -1.70
CA ALA A 56 16.70 18.73 -2.96
C ALA A 56 15.63 19.18 -3.96
N PHE A 57 14.42 19.49 -3.49
CA PHE A 57 13.32 19.93 -4.34
C PHE A 57 13.61 21.31 -4.93
N ASP A 58 14.14 22.23 -4.12
CA ASP A 58 14.54 23.55 -4.58
C ASP A 58 15.72 23.48 -5.57
N ALA A 59 16.65 22.56 -5.38
CA ALA A 59 17.72 22.29 -6.33
C ALA A 59 17.19 21.75 -7.67
N MET A 60 16.25 20.79 -7.63
CA MET A 60 15.55 20.30 -8.82
C MET A 60 14.83 21.46 -9.54
N ARG A 61 14.09 22.29 -8.80
CA ARG A 61 13.42 23.48 -9.36
C ARG A 61 14.40 24.44 -10.02
N ALA A 62 15.54 24.72 -9.38
CA ALA A 62 16.56 25.59 -9.95
C ALA A 62 17.18 25.01 -11.24
N LYS A 63 17.43 23.69 -11.26
CA LYS A 63 18.01 22.98 -12.42
C LYS A 63 17.09 23.03 -13.63
N TYR A 64 15.83 22.60 -13.49
CA TYR A 64 14.88 22.53 -14.60
C TYR A 64 14.07 23.82 -14.82
N LYS A 65 14.24 24.82 -13.94
CA LYS A 65 13.65 26.16 -14.03
C LYS A 65 12.13 26.14 -14.24
N PHE A 66 11.42 25.20 -13.60
CA PHE A 66 9.98 25.01 -13.78
C PHE A 66 9.13 25.86 -12.82
N THR A 67 7.85 26.02 -13.11
CA THR A 67 6.88 26.71 -12.24
C THR A 67 5.48 26.13 -12.44
N TYR A 68 4.81 25.76 -11.34
CA TYR A 68 3.45 25.22 -11.33
C TYR A 68 2.58 26.10 -10.43
N ASP A 69 1.31 26.28 -10.80
CA ASP A 69 0.36 27.01 -9.97
C ASP A 69 -0.06 26.23 -8.73
N ASN A 70 -0.14 24.91 -8.88
CA ASN A 70 -0.46 24.01 -7.79
C ASN A 70 0.78 23.19 -7.44
N GLU A 71 1.33 23.44 -6.25
CA GLU A 71 2.43 22.67 -5.68
C GLU A 71 2.07 22.21 -4.27
N ILE A 72 1.93 20.90 -4.10
CA ILE A 72 1.66 20.24 -2.85
C ILE A 72 2.85 19.35 -2.51
N LEU A 73 3.47 19.61 -1.35
CA LEU A 73 4.58 18.83 -0.82
C LEU A 73 4.14 18.18 0.50
N ASP A 74 4.27 16.87 0.59
CA ASP A 74 3.97 16.14 1.82
C ASP A 74 5.19 16.14 2.75
N SER A 75 5.02 16.74 3.93
CA SER A 75 6.06 16.87 4.95
C SER A 75 6.33 15.58 5.73
N VAL A 76 5.37 14.65 5.81
CA VAL A 76 5.53 13.39 6.54
C VAL A 76 6.25 12.38 5.66
N GLY A 77 5.71 12.12 4.47
CA GLY A 77 6.30 11.23 3.48
C GLY A 77 7.54 11.81 2.80
N CYS A 78 7.75 13.14 2.91
CA CYS A 78 8.78 13.87 2.16
C CYS A 78 8.64 13.60 0.66
N THR A 79 7.43 13.79 0.12
CA THR A 79 7.14 13.47 -1.28
C THR A 79 6.44 14.62 -2.00
N VAL A 80 6.48 14.57 -3.32
CA VAL A 80 5.78 15.55 -4.16
C VAL A 80 4.34 15.10 -4.31
N GLY A 81 3.47 15.59 -3.45
CA GLY A 81 2.05 15.21 -3.47
C GLY A 81 1.41 15.51 -4.82
N GLN A 82 1.64 16.73 -5.35
CA GLN A 82 1.13 17.13 -6.66
C GLN A 82 1.81 18.39 -7.19
N LEU A 83 2.28 18.36 -8.45
CA LEU A 83 2.58 19.52 -9.27
C LEU A 83 1.62 19.52 -10.47
N THR A 84 0.73 20.51 -10.56
CA THR A 84 -0.21 20.65 -11.69
C THR A 84 -0.38 22.09 -12.13
N LYS A 85 -0.98 22.27 -13.33
CA LYS A 85 -1.15 23.58 -13.98
C LYS A 85 0.22 24.26 -14.17
N ALA A 86 1.05 23.65 -15.00
CA ALA A 86 2.38 24.16 -15.31
C ALA A 86 2.27 25.53 -15.99
N LYS A 87 2.82 26.57 -15.35
CA LYS A 87 3.14 27.84 -16.03
C LYS A 87 4.42 27.70 -16.85
N LYS A 88 5.35 26.88 -16.36
CA LYS A 88 6.57 26.51 -17.04
C LYS A 88 6.89 25.05 -16.75
N HIS A 89 6.85 24.24 -17.80
CA HIS A 89 7.05 22.80 -17.74
C HIS A 89 8.47 22.42 -17.32
N ILE A 90 8.60 21.23 -16.75
CA ILE A 90 9.89 20.53 -16.71
C ILE A 90 10.10 19.97 -18.12
N VAL A 91 11.20 20.34 -18.76
CA VAL A 91 11.54 19.87 -20.11
C VAL A 91 12.64 18.83 -19.98
N LEU A 92 12.33 17.59 -20.32
CA LEU A 92 13.28 16.49 -20.35
C LEU A 92 13.95 16.42 -21.73
N PRO A 93 15.27 16.18 -21.78
CA PRO A 93 15.92 15.88 -23.05
C PRO A 93 15.48 14.49 -23.53
N LEU A 94 14.70 14.44 -24.61
CA LEU A 94 14.38 13.19 -25.28
C LEU A 94 15.49 12.86 -26.28
N GLU A 95 15.95 11.61 -26.29
CA GLU A 95 16.75 11.09 -27.40
C GLU A 95 15.91 11.22 -28.68
N THR A 96 16.42 11.88 -29.72
CA THR A 96 15.72 12.02 -31.00
C THR A 96 15.47 10.63 -31.58
N PRO A 97 14.22 10.17 -31.65
CA PRO A 97 13.94 8.81 -32.10
C PRO A 97 14.16 8.71 -33.61
N ALA A 98 14.67 7.57 -34.08
CA ALA A 98 14.86 7.33 -35.52
C ALA A 98 13.52 7.12 -36.23
N ARG A 99 12.47 6.72 -35.48
CA ARG A 99 11.12 6.50 -35.97
C ARG A 99 10.08 7.02 -34.97
N PRO A 100 8.92 7.54 -35.42
CA PRO A 100 7.86 8.00 -34.50
C PRO A 100 7.39 6.95 -33.48
N LYS A 101 7.46 5.66 -33.82
CA LYS A 101 7.11 4.54 -32.93
C LYS A 101 8.10 4.33 -31.77
N GLU A 102 9.24 5.03 -31.76
CA GLU A 102 10.25 4.93 -30.70
C GLU A 102 10.13 6.07 -29.67
N ILE A 103 9.17 6.99 -29.84
CA ILE A 103 8.92 8.09 -28.91
C ILE A 103 8.60 7.54 -27.50
N ASP A 104 7.80 6.47 -27.41
CA ASP A 104 7.45 5.86 -26.12
C ASP A 104 8.69 5.42 -25.35
N ILE A 105 9.65 4.79 -26.04
CA ILE A 105 10.91 4.33 -25.47
C ILE A 105 11.75 5.53 -25.02
N ALA A 106 11.82 6.58 -25.83
CA ALA A 106 12.56 7.81 -25.48
C ALA A 106 11.97 8.49 -24.24
N VAL A 107 10.64 8.56 -24.14
CA VAL A 107 9.93 9.08 -22.96
C VAL A 107 10.23 8.25 -21.72
N LEU A 108 10.11 6.92 -21.80
CA LEU A 108 10.37 6.03 -20.68
C LEU A 108 11.84 6.11 -20.21
N LYS A 109 12.79 6.20 -21.13
CA LYS A 109 14.21 6.41 -20.80
C LYS A 109 14.43 7.76 -20.11
N ALA A 110 13.87 8.83 -20.66
CA ALA A 110 14.02 10.17 -20.11
C ALA A 110 13.43 10.28 -18.69
N LEU A 111 12.26 9.69 -18.45
CA LEU A 111 11.64 9.63 -17.12
C LEU A 111 12.48 8.82 -16.14
N ARG A 112 13.03 7.66 -16.55
CA ARG A 112 13.93 6.87 -15.70
C ARG A 112 15.18 7.65 -15.31
N PHE A 113 15.80 8.33 -16.27
CA PHE A 113 16.95 9.19 -16.00
C PHE A 113 16.59 10.36 -15.07
N PHE A 114 15.43 10.99 -15.29
CA PHE A 114 14.92 12.04 -14.42
C PHE A 114 14.70 11.55 -12.97
N ILE A 115 14.19 10.33 -12.78
CA ILE A 115 14.04 9.71 -11.45
C ILE A 115 15.42 9.49 -10.81
N ASP A 116 16.40 8.96 -11.55
CA ASP A 116 17.76 8.71 -11.05
C ASP A 116 18.45 9.98 -10.58
N GLU A 117 18.38 11.06 -11.38
CA GLU A 117 18.94 12.36 -11.04
C GLU A 117 18.29 12.98 -9.80
N ASN A 118 17.02 12.65 -9.54
CA ASN A 118 16.21 13.21 -8.46
C ASN A 118 15.81 12.16 -7.41
N LYS A 119 16.63 11.12 -7.22
CA LYS A 119 16.35 10.03 -6.26
C LYS A 119 16.06 10.48 -4.83
N GLY A 120 16.59 11.65 -4.41
CA GLY A 120 16.30 12.24 -3.09
C GLY A 120 14.88 12.78 -2.93
N ILE A 121 14.15 12.95 -4.04
CA ILE A 121 12.74 13.36 -4.10
C ILE A 121 11.83 12.16 -4.23
N PHE A 122 12.23 11.18 -5.07
CA PHE A 122 11.42 9.99 -5.35
C PHE A 122 11.67 8.84 -4.38
N HIS A 123 12.73 8.89 -3.55
CA HIS A 123 13.14 7.83 -2.60
C HIS A 123 13.30 6.45 -3.24
N THR A 124 13.60 6.42 -4.53
CA THR A 124 13.82 5.25 -5.35
C THR A 124 14.68 5.63 -6.56
N ASP A 125 15.09 4.64 -7.34
CA ASP A 125 15.87 4.81 -8.57
C ASP A 125 15.35 3.86 -9.67
N SER A 126 15.84 4.02 -10.89
CA SER A 126 15.37 3.31 -12.08
C SER A 126 15.52 1.78 -11.99
N ARG A 127 16.36 1.26 -11.10
CA ARG A 127 16.54 -0.19 -10.86
C ARG A 127 15.45 -0.75 -9.96
N ASP A 128 14.90 0.10 -9.09
CA ASP A 128 13.92 -0.24 -8.07
C ASP A 128 12.51 0.26 -8.39
N ILE A 129 12.23 0.55 -9.66
CA ILE A 129 10.89 0.91 -10.16
C ILE A 129 10.40 -0.05 -11.24
N VAL A 130 9.09 -0.28 -11.25
CA VAL A 130 8.37 -1.07 -12.24
C VAL A 130 7.43 -0.14 -13.01
N LEU A 131 7.35 -0.29 -14.32
CA LEU A 131 6.33 0.40 -15.12
C LEU A 131 4.99 -0.26 -14.84
N ASN A 132 4.04 0.49 -14.27
CA ASN A 132 2.69 0.02 -13.99
C ASN A 132 1.80 0.22 -15.21
N SER A 133 1.77 1.44 -15.75
CA SER A 133 1.00 1.76 -16.95
C SER A 133 1.63 2.90 -17.75
N MET A 134 1.32 2.92 -19.04
CA MET A 134 1.58 4.02 -19.95
C MET A 134 0.39 4.12 -20.89
N THR A 135 -0.35 5.22 -20.79
CA THR A 135 -1.58 5.45 -21.58
C THR A 135 -1.41 6.69 -22.43
N GLU A 136 -1.72 6.59 -23.72
CA GLU A 136 -1.62 7.71 -24.66
C GLU A 136 -2.94 8.47 -24.76
N TYR A 137 -2.88 9.79 -24.60
CA TYR A 137 -4.00 10.70 -24.79
C TYR A 137 -3.60 11.81 -25.77
N GLY A 138 -3.72 11.55 -27.07
CA GLY A 138 -3.35 12.52 -28.09
C GLY A 138 -1.84 12.78 -28.14
N ASP A 139 -1.40 13.97 -27.72
CA ASP A 139 0.00 14.38 -27.73
C ASP A 139 0.72 14.21 -26.39
N VAL A 140 0.05 13.64 -25.38
CA VAL A 140 0.61 13.33 -24.07
C VAL A 140 0.51 11.85 -23.72
N TYR A 141 1.40 11.40 -22.85
CA TYR A 141 1.32 10.13 -22.15
C TYR A 141 1.06 10.37 -20.67
N ASP A 142 0.18 9.56 -20.10
CA ASP A 142 0.10 9.33 -18.66
C ASP A 142 0.95 8.10 -18.33
N VAL A 143 2.03 8.30 -17.59
CA VAL A 143 3.03 7.26 -17.24
C VAL A 143 3.05 7.08 -15.72
N ILE A 144 2.77 5.87 -15.28
CA ILE A 144 2.80 5.50 -13.86
C ILE A 144 3.89 4.48 -13.62
N PHE A 145 4.86 4.83 -12.78
CA PHE A 145 5.81 3.90 -12.19
C PHE A 145 5.42 3.57 -10.75
N GLU A 146 5.78 2.38 -10.31
CA GLU A 146 5.66 1.96 -8.92
C GLU A 146 7.02 1.60 -8.35
N ARG A 147 7.20 1.86 -7.06
CA ARG A 147 8.37 1.36 -6.34
C ARG A 147 8.30 -0.17 -6.26
N GLY A 148 9.32 -0.84 -6.81
CA GLY A 148 9.46 -2.29 -6.82
C GLY A 148 9.99 -2.86 -5.50
N THR A 149 10.86 -2.11 -4.80
CA THR A 149 11.50 -2.58 -3.56
C THR A 149 11.46 -1.52 -2.44
N TYR A 150 11.42 -1.98 -1.20
CA TYR A 150 11.60 -1.19 0.01
C TYR A 150 12.66 -1.89 0.87
N LYS A 151 13.83 -1.25 1.00
CA LYS A 151 15.03 -1.90 1.56
C LYS A 151 15.31 -3.22 0.82
N ASN A 152 15.36 -4.34 1.53
CA ASN A 152 15.68 -5.66 0.95
C ASN A 152 14.44 -6.47 0.51
N PHE A 153 13.24 -5.87 0.58
CA PHE A 153 11.98 -6.56 0.31
C PHE A 153 11.28 -5.97 -0.90
N ARG A 154 10.46 -6.78 -1.59
CA ARG A 154 9.54 -6.26 -2.61
C ARG A 154 8.47 -5.41 -1.96
N SER A 155 8.08 -4.31 -2.59
CA SER A 155 6.93 -3.51 -2.14
C SER A 155 5.64 -4.07 -2.75
N ALA A 156 4.56 -4.10 -1.98
CA ALA A 156 3.28 -4.65 -2.39
C ALA A 156 2.09 -3.79 -1.93
N GLY A 157 0.93 -4.07 -2.54
CA GLY A 157 -0.32 -3.35 -2.32
C GLY A 157 -0.39 -2.05 -3.12
N GLU A 158 -1.59 -1.48 -3.19
CA GLU A 158 -1.86 -0.19 -3.85
C GLU A 158 -1.05 0.95 -3.21
N THR A 159 -0.65 0.78 -1.94
CA THR A 159 0.08 1.80 -1.18
C THR A 159 1.60 1.78 -1.41
N ARG A 160 2.13 0.87 -2.25
CA ARG A 160 3.59 0.68 -2.48
C ARG A 160 4.34 1.91 -2.99
N GLY A 161 3.64 2.98 -3.33
CA GLY A 161 4.19 4.25 -3.76
C GLY A 161 4.28 4.30 -5.28
N MET A 162 3.60 5.28 -5.85
CA MET A 162 3.49 5.52 -7.28
C MET A 162 4.16 6.84 -7.65
N MET A 163 4.69 6.93 -8.86
CA MET A 163 5.15 8.16 -9.49
C MET A 163 4.39 8.30 -10.80
N GLU A 164 3.58 9.35 -10.88
CA GLU A 164 2.74 9.65 -12.04
C GLU A 164 3.32 10.87 -12.77
N PHE A 165 3.41 10.74 -14.09
CA PHE A 165 3.87 11.78 -14.99
C PHE A 165 2.91 11.91 -16.17
N ILE A 166 2.32 13.09 -16.35
CA ILE A 166 1.68 13.45 -17.62
C ILE A 166 2.70 14.24 -18.42
N ILE A 167 3.20 13.63 -19.50
CA ILE A 167 4.33 14.13 -20.29
C ILE A 167 3.99 14.20 -21.78
N SER A 168 4.32 15.30 -22.45
CA SER A 168 4.13 15.45 -23.89
C SER A 168 5.12 14.59 -24.69
N LYS A 169 4.79 14.30 -25.95
CA LYS A 169 5.73 13.66 -26.91
C LYS A 169 7.01 14.46 -27.17
N LYS A 170 7.09 15.70 -26.69
CA LYS A 170 8.27 16.58 -26.73
C LYS A 170 9.09 16.55 -25.43
N GLY A 171 8.66 15.80 -24.42
CA GLY A 171 9.36 15.66 -23.14
C GLY A 171 8.97 16.70 -22.10
N GLU A 172 7.84 17.39 -22.28
CA GLU A 172 7.37 18.41 -21.35
C GLU A 172 6.43 17.78 -20.32
N ILE A 173 6.84 17.77 -19.05
CA ILE A 173 5.99 17.28 -17.96
C ILE A 173 4.98 18.38 -17.62
N GLY A 174 3.69 18.07 -17.73
CA GLY A 174 2.57 18.94 -17.38
C GLY A 174 1.95 18.62 -16.02
N VAL A 175 2.08 17.38 -15.56
CA VAL A 175 1.67 16.94 -14.22
C VAL A 175 2.72 15.98 -13.66
N MET A 176 3.03 16.14 -12.37
CA MET A 176 3.88 15.21 -11.64
C MET A 176 3.32 14.98 -10.23
N ALA A 177 3.13 13.73 -9.85
CA ALA A 177 2.74 13.36 -8.50
C ALA A 177 3.55 12.14 -8.05
N SER A 178 3.83 12.06 -6.75
CA SER A 178 4.49 10.92 -6.14
C SER A 178 3.87 10.62 -4.78
N THR A 179 3.57 9.34 -4.56
CA THR A 179 3.15 8.80 -3.26
C THR A 179 4.23 7.91 -2.65
N VAL A 180 5.43 7.89 -3.27
CA VAL A 180 6.60 7.20 -2.74
C VAL A 180 7.11 7.98 -1.53
N THR A 181 6.96 7.36 -0.37
CA THR A 181 7.40 7.90 0.92
C THR A 181 8.89 7.63 1.11
N ARG A 182 9.55 8.52 1.88
CA ARG A 182 10.90 8.26 2.39
C ARG A 182 10.95 6.92 3.13
N MET A 183 12.05 6.21 2.98
CA MET A 183 12.29 5.05 3.81
C MET A 183 12.50 5.50 5.27
N GLY A 184 11.85 4.82 6.20
CA GLY A 184 12.11 5.02 7.63
C GLY A 184 13.47 4.47 8.04
N ASN A 185 13.96 4.95 9.19
CA ASN A 185 15.29 4.63 9.74
C ASN A 185 15.31 3.39 10.65
N GLY A 186 14.15 2.80 10.95
CA GLY A 186 14.01 1.59 11.76
C GLY A 186 14.42 0.33 11.00
N SER A 187 14.67 -0.75 11.73
CA SER A 187 14.89 -2.07 11.14
C SER A 187 13.54 -2.77 10.91
N LEU A 188 13.34 -3.28 9.70
CA LEU A 188 12.34 -4.32 9.48
C LEU A 188 12.95 -5.65 9.93
N PRO A 189 12.14 -6.60 10.44
CA PRO A 189 12.61 -7.95 10.72
C PRO A 189 13.18 -8.60 9.44
N ASP A 190 14.14 -9.53 9.58
CA ASP A 190 14.75 -10.17 8.40
C ASP A 190 13.89 -11.33 7.85
N SER A 191 12.92 -11.81 8.62
CA SER A 191 12.06 -12.93 8.25
C SER A 191 10.66 -12.79 8.85
N ALA A 192 9.72 -13.54 8.27
CA ALA A 192 8.39 -13.69 8.82
C ALA A 192 8.39 -14.59 10.07
N LEU A 193 7.59 -14.23 11.08
CA LEU A 193 7.43 -15.00 12.32
C LEU A 193 6.08 -15.70 12.40
N TYR A 194 5.07 -15.20 11.68
CA TYR A 194 3.73 -15.77 11.70
C TYR A 194 3.62 -16.96 10.75
N PRO A 195 3.21 -18.17 11.19
CA PRO A 195 3.17 -19.34 10.32
C PRO A 195 2.12 -19.21 9.20
N GLN A 196 2.53 -19.46 7.95
CA GLN A 196 1.61 -19.45 6.80
C GLN A 196 0.44 -20.43 6.95
N THR A 197 0.66 -21.58 7.61
CA THR A 197 -0.39 -22.59 7.87
C THR A 197 -1.55 -22.04 8.71
N ASN A 198 -1.31 -21.02 9.53
CA ASN A 198 -2.35 -20.38 10.33
C ASN A 198 -3.22 -19.43 9.49
N LEU A 199 -2.70 -18.88 8.38
CA LEU A 199 -3.48 -18.04 7.46
C LEU A 199 -4.62 -18.84 6.82
N TYR A 200 -4.34 -20.06 6.34
CA TYR A 200 -5.36 -20.92 5.76
C TYR A 200 -6.51 -21.16 6.75
N LYS A 201 -6.21 -21.45 8.02
CA LYS A 201 -7.24 -21.66 9.05
C LYS A 201 -8.08 -20.41 9.31
N GLN A 202 -7.48 -19.22 9.23
CA GLN A 202 -8.18 -17.95 9.42
C GLN A 202 -9.05 -17.55 8.22
N LEU A 203 -8.67 -17.97 7.01
CA LEU A 203 -9.35 -17.57 5.78
C LEU A 203 -10.57 -18.45 5.47
N ILE A 204 -10.52 -19.74 5.76
CA ILE A 204 -11.66 -20.63 5.51
C ILE A 204 -12.88 -20.20 6.34
N GLY A 205 -14.02 -20.01 5.66
CA GLY A 205 -15.28 -19.54 6.25
C GLY A 205 -15.38 -18.01 6.36
N ARG A 206 -14.32 -17.27 6.00
CA ARG A 206 -14.34 -15.80 6.00
C ARG A 206 -15.28 -15.29 4.92
N LYS A 207 -16.08 -14.28 5.27
CA LYS A 207 -16.96 -13.58 4.33
C LYS A 207 -16.27 -12.31 3.80
N LEU A 208 -16.06 -12.24 2.50
CA LEU A 208 -15.67 -11.03 1.78
C LEU A 208 -16.92 -10.32 1.28
N ARG A 209 -16.92 -8.99 1.33
CA ARG A 209 -18.05 -8.16 0.90
C ARG A 209 -17.51 -6.99 0.10
N PHE A 210 -17.96 -6.88 -1.13
CA PHE A 210 -17.54 -5.84 -2.09
C PHE A 210 -18.69 -5.51 -3.03
N LYS A 211 -18.55 -4.44 -3.80
CA LYS A 211 -19.53 -4.05 -4.81
C LYS A 211 -18.94 -4.14 -6.20
N ILE A 212 -19.75 -4.52 -7.18
CA ILE A 212 -19.42 -4.37 -8.62
C ILE A 212 -20.55 -3.55 -9.23
N GLY A 213 -20.27 -2.33 -9.67
CA GLY A 213 -21.29 -1.35 -10.00
C GLY A 213 -22.25 -1.13 -8.82
N ASP A 214 -23.55 -1.31 -9.05
CA ASP A 214 -24.58 -1.16 -8.00
C ASP A 214 -24.86 -2.44 -7.19
N GLN A 215 -24.21 -3.56 -7.53
CA GLN A 215 -24.47 -4.86 -6.91
C GLN A 215 -23.57 -5.10 -5.70
N ASN A 216 -24.16 -5.46 -4.55
CA ASN A 216 -23.43 -5.93 -3.38
C ASN A 216 -23.19 -7.43 -3.47
N ILE A 217 -21.93 -7.85 -3.44
CA ILE A 217 -21.52 -9.25 -3.53
C ILE A 217 -21.02 -9.71 -2.15
N GLY A 218 -21.52 -10.86 -1.70
CA GLY A 218 -21.03 -11.56 -0.52
C GLY A 218 -20.40 -12.88 -0.94
N PHE A 219 -19.09 -12.99 -0.77
CA PHE A 219 -18.32 -14.19 -1.10
C PHE A 219 -17.85 -14.87 0.19
N VAL A 220 -17.97 -16.19 0.31
CA VAL A 220 -17.46 -16.94 1.47
C VAL A 220 -16.32 -17.81 0.98
N ILE A 221 -15.13 -17.59 1.53
CA ILE A 221 -13.95 -18.40 1.18
C ILE A 221 -14.18 -19.82 1.71
N ASP A 222 -14.21 -20.79 0.82
CA ASP A 222 -14.40 -22.20 1.15
C ASP A 222 -13.12 -23.03 0.94
N ARG A 223 -13.22 -24.34 1.14
CA ARG A 223 -12.08 -25.28 1.03
C ARG A 223 -11.71 -25.64 -0.41
N THR A 224 -12.60 -25.36 -1.35
CA THR A 224 -12.40 -25.59 -2.79
C THR A 224 -11.76 -24.39 -3.46
N ASP A 225 -11.88 -23.20 -2.85
CA ASP A 225 -11.18 -22.00 -3.28
C ASP A 225 -9.67 -22.15 -3.20
N VAL A 226 -8.99 -21.54 -4.16
CA VAL A 226 -7.53 -21.56 -4.25
C VAL A 226 -6.98 -20.34 -3.51
N ILE A 227 -6.28 -20.62 -2.40
CA ILE A 227 -5.58 -19.62 -1.58
C ILE A 227 -4.09 -19.65 -1.94
N LYS A 228 -3.59 -18.62 -2.62
CA LYS A 228 -2.16 -18.51 -2.98
C LYS A 228 -1.48 -17.52 -2.07
N VAL A 229 -0.55 -18.00 -1.23
CA VAL A 229 0.28 -17.14 -0.38
C VAL A 229 1.57 -16.77 -1.14
N GLY A 230 1.72 -15.49 -1.44
CA GLY A 230 2.89 -14.93 -2.12
C GLY A 230 4.12 -14.85 -1.22
N LYS A 231 5.25 -14.40 -1.80
CA LYS A 231 6.47 -14.10 -1.04
C LYS A 231 6.23 -12.93 -0.09
N VAL A 232 6.95 -12.93 1.03
CA VAL A 232 6.92 -11.83 2.00
C VAL A 232 7.36 -10.54 1.31
N SER A 233 6.60 -9.48 1.54
CA SER A 233 6.75 -8.17 0.92
C SER A 233 6.59 -7.07 1.97
N VAL A 234 6.84 -5.82 1.60
CA VAL A 234 6.53 -4.66 2.43
C VAL A 234 5.20 -4.08 2.02
N TYR A 235 4.31 -3.90 3.00
CA TYR A 235 3.05 -3.19 2.88
C TYR A 235 3.09 -1.93 3.74
N GLU A 236 2.78 -0.77 3.16
CA GLU A 236 2.68 0.48 3.90
C GLU A 236 1.22 0.79 4.23
N LYS A 237 0.86 0.71 5.50
CA LYS A 237 -0.45 1.17 5.97
C LYS A 237 -0.42 2.67 6.17
N LYS A 238 -0.96 3.41 5.20
CA LYS A 238 -0.95 4.88 5.17
C LYS A 238 -2.25 5.45 5.71
N GLU A 239 -2.13 6.39 6.64
CA GLU A 239 -3.24 7.21 7.13
C GLU A 239 -3.10 8.61 6.56
N PHE A 240 -4.18 9.14 5.97
CA PHE A 240 -4.20 10.48 5.38
C PHE A 240 -5.26 11.34 6.03
N GLU A 241 -5.03 12.65 6.04
CA GLU A 241 -6.02 13.67 6.34
C GLU A 241 -6.34 14.46 5.07
N MET A 242 -7.60 14.87 4.92
CA MET A 242 -8.04 15.76 3.85
C MET A 242 -8.08 17.19 4.40
N ILE A 243 -7.37 18.10 3.75
CA ILE A 243 -7.31 19.51 4.12
C ILE A 243 -7.91 20.31 2.96
N SER A 244 -9.05 20.94 3.19
CA SER A 244 -9.64 21.84 2.20
C SER A 244 -9.01 23.23 2.31
N LYS A 245 -8.50 23.76 1.19
CA LYS A 245 -8.00 25.13 1.06
C LYS A 245 -8.69 25.78 -0.15
N GLY A 246 -9.89 26.31 0.07
CA GLY A 246 -10.69 26.92 -0.99
C GLY A 246 -11.18 25.88 -1.99
N THR A 247 -10.81 26.01 -3.27
CA THR A 247 -11.20 25.06 -4.33
C THR A 247 -10.28 23.84 -4.44
N VAL A 248 -9.25 23.74 -3.59
CA VAL A 248 -8.27 22.64 -3.64
C VAL A 248 -8.44 21.78 -2.40
N GLU A 249 -8.61 20.48 -2.61
CA GLU A 249 -8.50 19.47 -1.55
C GLU A 249 -7.09 18.88 -1.55
N GLU A 250 -6.39 19.01 -0.43
CA GLU A 250 -5.05 18.48 -0.22
C GLU A 250 -5.14 17.20 0.62
N ARG A 251 -4.69 16.07 0.06
CA ARG A 251 -4.52 14.83 0.80
C ARG A 251 -3.13 14.80 1.42
N ARG A 252 -3.04 14.91 2.74
CA ARG A 252 -1.77 14.92 3.47
C ARG A 252 -1.55 13.61 4.21
N LEU A 253 -0.35 13.05 4.12
CA LEU A 253 0.01 11.87 4.91
C LEU A 253 0.12 12.27 6.38
N LYS A 254 -0.63 11.60 7.24
CA LYS A 254 -0.56 11.75 8.70
C LYS A 254 0.44 10.77 9.30
N SER A 255 0.39 9.52 8.84
CA SER A 255 1.36 8.49 9.23
C SER A 255 1.45 7.39 8.18
N SER A 256 2.61 6.73 8.09
CA SER A 256 2.76 5.46 7.36
C SER A 256 3.35 4.41 8.30
N GLU A 257 2.66 3.29 8.48
CA GLU A 257 3.17 2.13 9.20
C GLU A 257 3.70 1.11 8.20
N VAL A 258 4.98 0.75 8.31
CA VAL A 258 5.67 -0.15 7.40
C VAL A 258 5.65 -1.55 8.00
N HIS A 259 4.95 -2.45 7.32
CA HIS A 259 4.78 -3.84 7.72
C HIS A 259 5.49 -4.77 6.75
N LEU A 260 6.00 -5.88 7.28
CA LEU A 260 6.20 -7.07 6.45
C LEU A 260 4.87 -7.78 6.32
N ALA A 261 4.51 -8.16 5.10
CA ALA A 261 3.22 -8.72 4.79
C ALA A 261 3.31 -9.97 3.92
N TYR A 262 2.45 -10.94 4.24
CA TYR A 262 2.00 -11.94 3.30
C TYR A 262 0.95 -11.32 2.38
N GLN A 263 1.21 -11.37 1.08
CA GLN A 263 0.20 -11.13 0.06
C GLN A 263 -0.54 -12.45 -0.19
N VAL A 264 -1.85 -12.48 0.00
CA VAL A 264 -2.67 -13.67 -0.15
C VAL A 264 -3.72 -13.43 -1.23
N LEU A 265 -3.62 -14.18 -2.33
CA LEU A 265 -4.58 -14.10 -3.43
C LEU A 265 -5.67 -15.16 -3.21
N ILE A 266 -6.92 -14.73 -3.29
CA ILE A 266 -8.10 -15.61 -3.27
C ILE A 266 -8.63 -15.71 -4.69
N THR A 267 -8.66 -16.92 -5.23
CA THR A 267 -9.12 -17.18 -6.60
C THR A 267 -10.13 -18.32 -6.61
N SER A 268 -11.18 -18.19 -7.42
CA SER A 268 -11.99 -19.33 -7.87
C SER A 268 -11.41 -19.81 -9.21
N GLU A 269 -11.23 -21.11 -9.39
CA GLU A 269 -10.95 -21.74 -10.70
C GLU A 269 -9.76 -21.17 -11.54
N ASN A 270 -8.69 -20.70 -10.89
CA ASN A 270 -7.46 -20.17 -11.54
C ASN A 270 -7.64 -18.90 -12.42
N THR A 271 -8.68 -18.09 -12.16
CA THR A 271 -8.89 -16.80 -12.84
C THR A 271 -8.25 -15.61 -12.10
N THR A 272 -8.55 -14.39 -12.56
CA THR A 272 -8.31 -13.12 -11.85
C THR A 272 -8.66 -13.25 -10.36
N PRO A 273 -7.81 -12.78 -9.43
CA PRO A 273 -8.11 -12.82 -8.00
C PRO A 273 -9.42 -12.13 -7.67
N ILE A 274 -10.26 -12.78 -6.85
CA ILE A 274 -11.48 -12.20 -6.28
C ILE A 274 -11.11 -11.11 -5.28
N ALA A 275 -10.06 -11.35 -4.50
CA ALA A 275 -9.49 -10.40 -3.57
C ALA A 275 -8.02 -10.71 -3.32
N THR A 276 -7.27 -9.67 -2.99
CA THR A 276 -5.93 -9.75 -2.46
C THR A 276 -5.96 -9.29 -1.01
N LEU A 277 -5.58 -10.16 -0.09
CA LEU A 277 -5.50 -9.84 1.34
C LEU A 277 -4.05 -9.66 1.75
N TYR A 278 -3.81 -8.69 2.64
CA TYR A 278 -2.51 -8.43 3.23
C TYR A 278 -2.55 -8.77 4.71
N PHE A 279 -1.68 -9.68 5.14
CA PHE A 279 -1.53 -10.04 6.55
C PHE A 279 -0.13 -9.72 7.01
N ASP A 280 -0.01 -9.10 8.16
CA ASP A 280 1.25 -8.84 8.84
C ASP A 280 1.99 -10.17 9.08
N ALA A 281 3.17 -10.30 8.47
CA ALA A 281 3.96 -11.52 8.49
C ALA A 281 4.64 -11.78 9.84
N ILE A 282 4.52 -10.87 10.81
CA ILE A 282 5.06 -10.99 12.16
C ILE A 282 3.96 -11.37 13.15
N THR A 283 2.81 -10.71 13.06
CA THR A 283 1.71 -10.81 14.02
C THR A 283 0.55 -11.67 13.53
N GLY A 284 0.42 -11.87 12.21
CA GLY A 284 -0.74 -12.50 11.59
C GLY A 284 -1.98 -11.60 11.54
N LYS A 285 -1.85 -10.33 11.94
CA LYS A 285 -2.94 -9.37 11.88
C LYS A 285 -3.21 -8.99 10.42
N GLU A 286 -4.48 -8.96 10.04
CA GLU A 286 -4.87 -8.40 8.75
C GLU A 286 -4.59 -6.90 8.67
N LEU A 287 -3.99 -6.51 7.55
CA LEU A 287 -3.60 -5.14 7.25
C LEU A 287 -4.63 -4.47 6.34
N GLU A 288 -5.00 -5.15 5.25
CA GLU A 288 -5.88 -4.62 4.20
C GLU A 288 -6.51 -5.75 3.36
N VAL A 289 -7.63 -5.44 2.70
CA VAL A 289 -8.21 -6.25 1.62
C VAL A 289 -8.38 -5.37 0.39
N GLU A 290 -7.73 -5.75 -0.70
CA GLU A 290 -7.82 -5.10 -2.00
C GLU A 290 -8.68 -5.95 -2.94
N TYR A 291 -9.68 -5.31 -3.54
CA TYR A 291 -10.54 -5.91 -4.56
C TYR A 291 -10.10 -5.46 -5.96
N PRO A 292 -10.42 -6.22 -7.02
CA PRO A 292 -10.23 -5.78 -8.40
C PRO A 292 -10.78 -4.37 -8.66
N ALA A 293 -10.22 -3.65 -9.62
CA ALA A 293 -10.53 -2.22 -9.84
C ALA A 293 -12.01 -1.96 -10.19
N ASP A 294 -12.68 -2.94 -10.81
CA ASP A 294 -14.12 -2.98 -11.12
C ASP A 294 -15.00 -3.32 -9.91
N ALA A 295 -14.39 -3.73 -8.80
CA ALA A 295 -15.03 -4.14 -7.57
C ALA A 295 -14.76 -3.15 -6.41
N LYS A 296 -15.50 -2.02 -6.34
CA LYS A 296 -15.40 -1.03 -5.24
C LYS A 296 -16.75 -0.74 -4.60
#